data_AF-A0ABD1TIM1-F1
#
_entry.id   AF-A0ABD1TIM1-F1
#
_cell.length_a   1.000
_cell.length_b   1.000
_cell.length_c   1.000
_cell.angle_alpha   90.00
_cell.angle_beta   90.00
_cell.angle_gamma   90.00
#
_symmetry.space_group_name_H-M   'P 1'
#
loop_
_entity.id
_entity.type
_entity.pdbx_description
1 polymer ?
#
loop_
_entity_poly.entity_id
_entity_poly.type
_entity_poly.pdbx_seq_one_letter_code
_entity_poly.pdbx_strand_id
1 'polypeptide(L)'
;MQLTQDKDELLKYFIARFNMATLEINDLQISVVVTAMMNGTPSRPFKMLVSNISPDNLHELPKREDKYVNVEEAFFINKGMKDQKGTESNKKKSRDEPNPQDDKGKRK
;
A
#
# COMPACT_ATOMS: atom_id res chain seq x y z
N MET A 1 23.08 6.05 9.62
CA MET A 1 21.63 6.14 9.84
C MET A 1 21.01 4.80 9.47
N GLN A 2 20.19 4.18 10.33
CA GLN A 2 19.39 2.99 9.96
C GLN A 2 17.91 3.38 10.02
N LEU A 3 17.37 3.85 8.90
CA LEU A 3 15.95 4.15 8.76
C LEU A 3 15.29 3.01 7.98
N THR A 4 14.24 2.41 8.55
CA THR A 4 13.49 1.33 7.92
C THR A 4 12.01 1.70 7.86
N GLN A 5 11.35 1.28 6.79
CA GLN A 5 9.91 1.42 6.62
C GLN A 5 9.21 0.45 7.57
N ASP A 6 8.27 0.98 8.36
CA ASP A 6 7.48 0.16 9.29
C ASP A 6 6.42 -0.67 8.53
N LYS A 7 5.92 -1.75 9.15
CA LYS A 7 5.02 -2.73 8.47
C LYS A 7 3.74 -2.13 7.90
N ASP A 8 3.21 -1.11 8.58
CA ASP A 8 1.97 -0.42 8.23
C ASP A 8 2.23 1.03 7.78
N GLU A 9 3.49 1.39 7.56
CA GLU A 9 3.86 2.72 7.08
C GLU A 9 3.81 2.74 5.55
N LEU A 10 3.05 3.70 5.00
CA LEU A 10 3.06 3.99 3.57
C LEU A 10 4.44 4.53 3.16
N LEU A 11 4.90 4.14 1.97
CA LEU A 11 6.18 4.59 1.42
C LEU A 11 6.36 6.12 1.46
N LYS A 12 5.30 6.91 1.30
CA LYS A 12 5.36 8.38 1.40
C LYS A 12 5.87 8.90 2.75
N TYR A 13 5.46 8.25 3.84
CA TYR A 13 5.87 8.65 5.19
C TYR A 13 7.32 8.22 5.44
N PHE A 14 7.69 7.02 4.97
CA PHE A 14 9.08 6.56 5.03
C PHE A 14 10.01 7.51 4.26
N ILE A 15 9.67 7.88 3.01
CA ILE A 15 10.45 8.81 2.19
C ILE A 15 10.56 10.17 2.87
N ALA A 16 9.47 10.69 3.46
CA ALA A 16 9.52 11.96 4.19
C ALA A 16 10.50 11.92 5.37
N ARG A 17 10.45 10.86 6.19
CA ARG A 17 11.40 10.65 7.30
C ARG A 17 12.84 10.51 6.79
N PHE A 18 13.02 9.79 5.68
CA PHE A 18 14.31 9.57 5.05
C PHE A 18 14.89 10.90 4.57
N ASN A 19 14.13 11.68 3.82
CA ASN A 19 14.53 12.97 3.29
C ASN A 19 14.90 13.96 4.40
N MET A 20 14.08 14.06 5.45
CA MET A 20 14.38 14.92 6.61
C MET A 20 15.73 14.58 7.24
N ALA A 21 16.01 13.30 7.45
CA ALA A 21 17.26 12.92 8.06
C ALA A 21 18.48 13.01 7.13
N THR A 22 18.28 12.89 5.82
CA THR A 22 19.36 13.16 4.86
C THR A 22 19.72 14.64 4.76
N LEU A 23 18.78 15.56 5.03
CA LEU A 23 19.05 17.01 5.06
C LEU A 23 20.00 17.40 6.20
N GLU A 24 20.05 16.61 7.28
CA GLU A 24 20.93 16.86 8.43
C GLU A 24 22.37 16.36 8.19
N ILE A 25 22.61 15.61 7.12
CA ILE A 25 23.92 15.01 6.83
C ILE A 25 24.63 15.84 5.75
N ASN A 26 25.72 16.50 6.15
CA ASN A 26 26.62 17.16 5.22
C ASN A 26 27.43 16.12 4.42
N ASP A 27 27.65 16.41 3.13
CA ASP A 27 28.48 15.61 2.23
C ASP A 27 28.02 14.14 2.04
N LEU A 28 26.71 13.99 1.82
CA LEU A 28 26.06 12.71 1.72
C LEU A 28 26.39 12.00 0.39
N GLN A 29 27.13 10.89 0.47
CA GLN A 29 27.46 10.10 -0.72
C GLN A 29 26.23 9.38 -1.30
N ILE A 30 25.99 9.56 -2.60
CA ILE A 30 24.84 9.00 -3.33
C ILE A 30 24.74 7.48 -3.16
N SER A 31 25.88 6.76 -3.20
CA SER A 31 25.93 5.32 -3.00
C SER A 31 25.41 4.88 -1.62
N VAL A 32 25.68 5.68 -0.58
CA VAL A 32 25.21 5.46 0.78
C VAL A 32 23.70 5.71 0.86
N VAL A 33 23.20 6.76 0.21
CA VAL A 33 21.76 7.06 0.13
C VAL A 33 20.98 5.93 -0.52
N VAL A 34 21.43 5.52 -1.72
CA VAL A 34 20.82 4.42 -2.49
C VAL A 34 20.81 3.14 -1.68
N THR A 35 21.93 2.79 -1.05
CA THR A 35 22.04 1.58 -0.23
C THR A 35 21.12 1.64 1.00
N ALA A 36 21.08 2.78 1.70
CA ALA A 36 20.22 2.96 2.86
C ALA A 36 18.74 2.90 2.49
N MET A 37 18.35 3.50 1.36
CA MET A 37 16.98 3.49 0.87
C MET A 37 16.53 2.09 0.42
N MET A 38 17.38 1.35 -0.31
CA MET A 38 17.09 -0.04 -0.72
C MET A 38 16.99 -1.01 0.45
N ASN A 39 17.80 -0.81 1.49
CA ASN A 39 17.77 -1.65 2.69
C ASN A 39 16.64 -1.23 3.65
N GLY A 40 16.25 0.04 3.63
CA GLY A 40 15.21 0.59 4.49
C GLY A 40 13.80 0.17 4.13
N THR A 41 13.49 -0.03 2.84
CA THR A 41 12.14 -0.43 2.40
C THR A 41 12.01 -1.95 2.17
N PRO A 42 10.85 -2.57 2.40
CA PRO A 42 10.53 -3.90 1.90
C PRO A 42 10.00 -3.90 0.44
N SER A 43 9.66 -2.74 -0.12
CA SER A 43 8.99 -2.61 -1.43
C SER A 43 9.92 -2.97 -2.60
N ARG A 44 9.74 -4.15 -3.20
CA ARG A 44 10.51 -4.59 -4.39
C ARG A 44 10.40 -3.62 -5.58
N PRO A 45 9.21 -3.12 -5.97
CA PRO A 45 9.11 -2.16 -7.08
C PRO A 45 9.90 -0.88 -6.82
N PHE A 46 9.85 -0.39 -5.58
CA PHE A 46 10.60 0.80 -5.19
C PHE A 46 12.11 0.55 -5.19
N LYS A 47 12.58 -0.60 -4.70
CA LYS A 47 14.01 -0.97 -4.81
C LYS A 47 14.51 -0.99 -6.25
N MET A 48 13.72 -1.49 -7.20
CA MET A 48 14.08 -1.48 -8.62
C MET A 48 14.10 -0.07 -9.21
N LEU A 49 13.20 0.82 -8.76
CA LEU A 49 13.25 2.22 -9.14
C LEU A 49 14.55 2.87 -8.66
N VAL A 50 14.89 2.62 -7.39
CA VAL A 50 16.07 3.19 -6.73
C VAL A 50 17.37 2.68 -7.37
N SER A 51 17.43 1.41 -7.76
CA SER A 51 18.61 0.85 -8.47
C SER A 51 18.84 1.43 -9.87
N ASN A 52 17.81 2.01 -10.48
CA ASN A 52 17.90 2.62 -11.81
C ASN A 52 18.25 4.12 -11.75
N ILE A 53 18.52 4.66 -10.55
CA ILE A 53 19.00 6.03 -10.38
C ILE A 53 20.50 6.04 -10.65
N SER A 54 20.90 6.70 -11.73
CA SER A 54 22.30 7.07 -11.93
C SER A 54 22.60 8.42 -11.26
N PRO A 55 23.86 8.68 -10.87
CA PRO A 55 24.26 9.94 -10.21
C PRO A 55 23.83 11.20 -10.97
N ASP A 56 23.85 11.15 -12.31
CA ASP A 56 23.44 12.26 -13.19
C ASP A 56 21.93 12.54 -13.14
N ASN A 57 21.14 11.57 -12.68
CA ASN A 57 19.68 11.53 -12.72
C ASN A 57 19.08 11.68 -11.32
N LEU A 58 19.91 11.92 -10.29
CA LEU A 58 19.45 12.04 -8.91
C LEU A 58 18.41 13.16 -8.76
N HIS A 59 18.54 14.23 -9.54
CA HIS A 59 17.58 15.34 -9.56
C HIS A 59 16.19 14.94 -10.06
N GLU A 60 16.06 13.81 -10.78
CA GLU A 60 14.77 13.26 -11.21
C GLU A 60 14.14 12.33 -10.16
N LEU A 61 14.89 11.96 -9.12
CA LEU A 61 14.41 11.04 -8.09
C LEU A 61 13.09 11.48 -7.47
N PRO A 62 12.91 12.75 -7.04
CA PRO A 62 11.65 13.19 -6.42
C PRO A 62 10.45 13.01 -7.36
N LYS A 63 10.62 13.30 -8.66
CA LYS A 63 9.56 13.15 -9.67
C LYS A 63 9.14 11.69 -9.86
N ARG A 64 10.11 10.77 -9.79
CA ARG A 64 9.85 9.34 -9.91
C ARG A 64 9.26 8.77 -8.63
N GLU A 65 9.68 9.27 -7.47
CA GLU A 65 9.12 8.92 -6.15
C GLU A 65 7.63 9.26 -6.07
N ASP A 66 7.24 10.50 -6.44
CA ASP A 66 5.84 10.96 -6.39
C ASP A 66 4.90 10.03 -7.17
N LYS A 67 5.35 9.55 -8.34
CA LYS A 67 4.59 8.60 -9.15
C LYS A 67 4.34 7.27 -8.43
N TYR A 68 5.35 6.75 -7.72
CA TYR A 68 5.22 5.47 -7.01
C TYR A 68 4.46 5.62 -5.69
N VAL A 69 4.62 6.74 -4.99
CA VAL A 69 3.80 7.11 -3.82
C VAL A 69 2.32 7.07 -4.18
N ASN A 70 1.94 7.68 -5.30
CA ASN A 70 0.54 7.70 -5.75
C ASN A 70 0.02 6.29 -6.09
N VAL A 71 0.84 5.43 -6.71
CA VAL A 71 0.45 4.05 -7.03
C VAL A 71 0.31 3.18 -5.78
N GLU A 72 1.23 3.31 -4.82
CA GLU A 72 1.18 2.56 -3.55
C GLU A 72 0.01 3.02 -2.68
N GLU A 73 -0.26 4.33 -2.62
CA GLU A 73 -1.41 4.88 -1.91
C GLU A 73 -2.73 4.36 -2.50
N ALA A 74 -2.86 4.34 -3.83
CA ALA A 74 -4.03 3.75 -4.49
C ALA A 74 -4.19 2.24 -4.20
N PHE A 75 -3.08 1.49 -4.15
CA PHE A 75 -3.10 0.07 -3.79
C PHE A 75 -3.51 -0.15 -2.34
N PHE A 76 -3.00 0.66 -1.41
CA PHE A 76 -3.30 0.54 0.01
C PHE A 76 -4.75 0.92 0.33
N ILE A 77 -5.28 1.99 -0.29
CA ILE A 77 -6.70 2.35 -0.19
C ILE A 77 -7.59 1.20 -0.67
N ASN A 78 -7.27 0.60 -1.82
CA ASN A 78 -8.04 -0.52 -2.36
C ASN A 78 -7.95 -1.78 -1.47
N LYS A 79 -6.79 -2.03 -0.87
CA LYS A 79 -6.62 -3.11 0.12
C LYS A 79 -7.48 -2.86 1.36
N GLY A 80 -7.46 -1.65 1.92
CA GLY A 80 -8.32 -1.27 3.05
C GLY A 80 -9.82 -1.39 2.73
N MET A 81 -10.23 -1.09 1.50
CA MET A 81 -11.61 -1.31 1.03
C MET A 81 -11.97 -2.80 0.91
N LYS A 82 -11.02 -3.68 0.52
CA LYS A 82 -11.24 -5.13 0.49
C LYS A 82 -11.33 -5.73 1.89
N ASP A 83 -10.52 -5.25 2.82
CA ASP A 83 -10.54 -5.70 4.22
C ASP A 83 -11.84 -5.25 4.94
N GLN A 84 -12.40 -4.09 4.57
CA GLN A 84 -13.72 -3.64 5.05
C GLN A 84 -14.90 -4.43 4.44
N LYS A 85 -14.77 -4.95 3.21
CA LYS A 85 -15.82 -5.78 2.58
C LYS A 85 -15.88 -7.21 3.13
N GLY A 86 -14.87 -7.65 3.89
CA GLY A 86 -14.78 -9.00 4.45
C GLY A 86 -15.53 -9.22 5.77
N THR A 87 -16.13 -8.19 6.38
CA THR A 87 -16.70 -8.28 7.75
C THR A 87 -18.23 -8.13 7.85
N GLU A 88 -18.96 -8.02 6.74
CA GLU A 88 -20.44 -7.80 6.76
C GLU A 88 -21.31 -8.99 6.31
N SER A 89 -20.87 -10.25 6.41
CA SER A 89 -21.76 -11.39 6.07
C SER A 89 -21.77 -12.52 7.09
N ASN A 90 -21.65 -12.19 8.38
CA ASN A 90 -21.83 -13.19 9.44
C ASN A 90 -22.79 -12.72 10.55
N LYS A 91 -24.09 -12.57 10.23
CA LYS A 91 -25.17 -12.70 11.23
C LYS A 91 -26.55 -12.94 10.61
N LYS A 92 -26.94 -14.21 10.50
CA LYS A 92 -28.09 -14.82 11.22
C LYS A 92 -28.62 -16.04 10.47
N LYS A 93 -28.26 -17.20 11.04
CA LYS A 93 -28.97 -18.47 10.91
C LYS A 93 -30.26 -18.43 11.75
N SER A 94 -31.22 -19.25 11.35
CA SER A 94 -32.49 -19.65 12.02
C SER A 94 -33.72 -18.78 11.76
N ARG A 95 -34.70 -19.32 11.03
CA ARG A 95 -35.87 -19.98 11.64
C ARG A 95 -36.74 -20.68 10.57
N ASP A 96 -37.17 -21.88 10.94
CA ASP A 96 -38.11 -22.84 10.34
C ASP A 96 -39.19 -22.34 9.35
N GLU A 97 -39.49 -23.20 8.36
CA GLU A 97 -40.74 -23.28 7.56
C GLU A 97 -42.02 -23.31 8.45
N PRO A 98 -43.26 -22.98 7.97
CA PRO A 98 -43.81 -23.46 6.70
C PRO A 98 -44.77 -22.52 5.90
N ASN A 99 -45.05 -22.99 4.67
CA ASN A 99 -46.05 -22.60 3.65
C ASN A 99 -47.36 -21.92 4.13
N PRO A 100 -47.97 -21.05 3.30
CA PRO A 100 -49.30 -21.40 2.79
C PRO A 100 -49.60 -20.97 1.32
N GLN A 101 -50.09 -21.96 0.57
CA GLN A 101 -51.39 -21.92 -0.14
C GLN A 101 -51.52 -21.06 -1.40
N ASP A 102 -51.34 -21.68 -2.57
CA ASP A 102 -52.03 -21.29 -3.81
C ASP A 102 -53.14 -22.30 -4.13
N ASP A 103 -54.36 -21.92 -3.73
CA ASP A 103 -55.62 -22.53 -4.09
C ASP A 103 -55.96 -22.18 -5.55
N LYS A 104 -55.95 -23.17 -6.44
CA LYS A 104 -56.82 -23.15 -7.63
C LYS A 104 -57.39 -24.54 -7.89
N GLY A 105 -58.47 -24.84 -7.18
CA GLY A 105 -59.38 -25.90 -7.55
C GLY A 105 -60.25 -25.54 -8.76
N LYS A 106 -60.43 -26.50 -9.68
CA LYS A 106 -61.71 -26.97 -10.26
C LYS A 106 -61.37 -28.12 -11.22
N ARG A 107 -61.51 -29.38 -10.80
CA ARG A 107 -62.74 -30.20 -10.68
C ARG A 107 -63.29 -30.70 -12.03
N LYS A 108 -63.27 -32.03 -12.11
CA LYS A 108 -64.12 -32.98 -12.87
C LYS A 108 -63.85 -33.14 -14.37
#